data_AF-U5DI07-F1
#
_entry.id   AF-U5DI07-F1
#
_cell.length_a   1.000
_cell.length_b   1.000
_cell.length_c   1.000
_cell.angle_alpha   90.00
_cell.angle_beta   90.00
_cell.angle_gamma   90.00
#
_symmetry.space_group_name_H-M   'P 1'
#
loop_
_entity.id
_entity.type
_entity.pdbx_description
1 polymer ?
#
loop_
_entity_poly.entity_id
_entity_poly.type
_entity_poly.pdbx_seq_one_letter_code
_entity_poly.pdbx_strand_id
1 'polypeptide(L)' 'MEQHKCRAVLRFFHRSVHPLQVYLSALEAKEPAIRACYEWPNHLAPPINPEFLDMILLDGCFLFEYSGELPRQKE' A
#
# COMPACT_ATOMS: atom_id res chain seq x y z
N MET A 1 -0.51 14.00 -8.98
CA MET A 1 -0.90 12.61 -8.70
C MET A 1 -0.08 12.02 -7.55
N GLU A 2 1.25 12.01 -7.63
CA GLU A 2 2.12 11.48 -6.56
C GLU A 2 2.02 12.22 -5.21
N GLN A 3 1.93 13.55 -5.22
CA GLN A 3 1.71 14.32 -3.99
C GLN A 3 0.37 14.00 -3.29
N HIS A 4 -0.62 13.45 -4.01
CA HIS A 4 -1.86 12.99 -3.41
C HIS A 4 -1.67 11.60 -2.79
N LYS A 5 -0.90 10.71 -3.42
CA LYS A 5 -0.52 9.41 -2.85
C LYS A 5 0.27 9.58 -1.55
N CYS A 6 1.28 10.45 -1.51
CA CYS A 6 2.04 10.71 -0.29
C CYS A 6 1.17 11.28 0.84
N ARG A 7 0.21 12.16 0.50
CA ARG A 7 -0.76 12.68 1.47
C ARG A 7 -1.72 11.60 1.98
N ALA A 8 -2.17 10.70 1.12
CA ALA A 8 -3.00 9.56 1.49
C ALA A 8 -2.31 8.66 2.49
N VAL A 9 -1.05 8.33 2.22
CA VAL A 9 -0.20 7.52 3.10
C VAL A 9 -0.02 8.19 4.47
N LEU A 10 0.33 9.49 4.49
CA LEU A 10 0.48 10.23 5.75
C LEU A 10 -0.82 10.29 6.55
N ARG A 11 -1.97 10.50 5.89
CA ARG A 11 -3.28 10.52 6.53
C ARG A 11 -3.70 9.15 7.04
N PHE A 12 -3.40 8.10 6.29
CA PHE A 12 -3.62 6.72 6.69
C PHE A 12 -2.84 6.41 7.97
N PHE A 13 -1.55 6.74 8.02
CA PHE A 13 -0.73 6.52 9.21
C PHE A 13 -1.14 7.38 10.39
N HIS A 14 -1.51 8.64 10.17
CA HIS A 14 -1.99 9.51 11.25
C HIS A 14 -3.34 9.04 11.83
N ARG A 15 -4.16 8.32 11.06
CA ARG A 15 -5.47 7.81 11.49
C ARG A 15 -5.43 6.37 11.97
N SER A 16 -4.35 5.68 11.70
CA SER A 16 -4.19 4.30 12.13
C SER A 16 -3.81 4.22 13.60
N VAL A 17 -4.43 3.26 14.30
CA VAL A 17 -4.10 2.91 15.68
C VAL A 17 -2.88 1.99 15.75
N HIS A 18 -2.54 1.34 14.62
CA HIS A 18 -1.46 0.36 14.57
C HIS A 18 -0.17 0.97 14.01
N PRO A 19 0.99 0.57 14.54
CA PRO A 19 2.26 1.05 14.04
C PRO A 19 2.51 0.57 12.60
N LEU A 20 3.24 1.37 11.83
CA LEU A 20 3.61 1.10 10.43
C LEU A 20 4.12 -0.33 10.21
N GLN A 21 4.97 -0.84 11.11
CA GLN A 21 5.48 -2.21 11.04
C GLN A 21 4.39 -3.27 10.94
N VAL A 22 3.25 -3.11 11.60
CA VAL A 22 2.16 -4.09 11.54
C VAL A 22 1.57 -4.16 10.13
N TYR A 23 1.44 -3.01 9.46
CA TYR A 23 1.00 -2.96 8.06
C TYR A 23 2.03 -3.53 7.11
N LEU A 24 3.31 -3.18 7.29
CA LEU A 24 4.39 -3.70 6.46
C LEU A 24 4.48 -5.22 6.58
N SER A 25 4.45 -5.78 7.79
CA SER A 25 4.47 -7.23 7.98
C SER A 25 3.22 -7.93 7.41
N ALA A 26 2.04 -7.31 7.52
CA ALA A 26 0.82 -7.84 6.90
C ALA A 26 0.91 -7.80 5.37
N LEU A 27 1.53 -6.74 4.82
CA LEU A 27 1.71 -6.57 3.38
C LEU A 27 2.75 -7.54 2.82
N GLU A 28 3.89 -7.70 3.50
CA GLU A 28 4.91 -8.73 3.21
C GLU A 28 4.31 -10.14 3.19
N ALA A 29 3.45 -10.46 4.16
CA ALA A 29 2.77 -11.76 4.19
C ALA A 29 1.83 -12.00 2.99
N LYS A 30 1.33 -10.92 2.36
CA LYS A 30 0.44 -10.97 1.19
C LYS A 30 1.18 -10.73 -0.13
N GLU A 31 2.40 -10.22 -0.10
CA GLU A 31 3.23 -9.90 -1.25
C GLU A 31 3.29 -11.03 -2.28
N PRO A 32 3.52 -12.31 -1.93
CA PRO A 32 3.58 -13.39 -2.92
C PRO A 32 2.25 -13.61 -3.65
N ALA A 33 1.13 -13.51 -2.93
CA ALA A 33 -0.20 -13.66 -3.50
C ALA A 33 -0.54 -12.48 -4.42
N ILE A 34 -0.19 -11.27 -4.01
CA ILE A 34 -0.40 -10.05 -4.81
C ILE A 34 0.47 -10.11 -6.07
N ARG A 35 1.75 -10.49 -5.95
CA ARG A 35 2.68 -10.63 -7.08
C ARG A 35 2.21 -11.67 -8.10
N ALA A 36 1.55 -12.74 -7.64
CA ALA A 36 0.96 -13.75 -8.51
C ALA A 36 -0.26 -13.25 -9.31
N CYS A 37 -0.87 -12.12 -8.92
CA CYS A 37 -1.95 -11.48 -9.68
C CYS A 37 -1.44 -10.60 -10.83
N TYR A 38 -0.15 -10.25 -10.86
CA TYR A 38 0.44 -9.43 -11.93
C TYR A 38 1.00 -10.32 -13.04
N GLU A 39 0.64 -10.00 -14.28
CA GLU A 39 1.32 -10.52 -15.46
C GLU A 39 2.62 -9.73 -15.68
N TRP A 40 3.75 -10.37 -15.39
CA TRP A 40 5.07 -9.76 -15.54
C TRP A 40 5.48 -9.80 -17.02
N PRO A 41 5.78 -8.65 -17.66
CA PRO A 41 6.25 -8.65 -19.03
C PRO A 41 7.59 -9.40 -19.11
N ASN A 42 7.71 -10.37 -20.03
CA ASN A 42 8.91 -11.22 -20.19
C ASN A 42 10.24 -10.44 -20.42
N HIS A 43 10.16 -9.14 -20.72
CA HIS A 43 11.29 -8.25 -20.99
C HIS A 43 11.70 -7.39 -19.78
N LEU A 44 10.99 -7.46 -18.65
CA LEU A 44 11.30 -6.72 -17.43
C LEU A 44 11.39 -7.68 -16.25
N ALA A 45 12.45 -7.55 -15.47
CA ALA A 45 12.52 -8.22 -14.18
C ALA A 45 11.44 -7.63 -13.26
N PRO A 46 10.75 -8.47 -12.46
CA PRO A 46 9.88 -7.96 -11.41
C PRO A 46 10.66 -7.04 -10.47
N PRO A 47 10.04 -5.97 -9.95
CA PRO A 47 10.66 -5.11 -8.96
C PRO A 47 11.09 -5.92 -7.74
N ILE A 48 12.20 -5.53 -7.12
CA ILE A 48 12.65 -6.13 -5.88
C ILE A 48 11.62 -5.90 -4.78
N ASN A 49 11.61 -6.77 -3.77
CA ASN A 49 10.61 -6.77 -2.70
C ASN A 49 10.28 -5.37 -2.12
N PRO A 50 11.25 -4.55 -1.66
CA PRO A 50 10.92 -3.25 -1.07
C PRO A 50 10.25 -2.29 -2.05
N GLU A 51 10.69 -2.26 -3.31
CA GLU A 51 10.09 -1.40 -4.35
C GLU A 51 8.66 -1.83 -4.67
N PHE A 52 8.39 -3.13 -4.68
CA PHE A 52 7.05 -3.65 -4.88
C PHE A 52 6.12 -3.31 -3.70
N LEU A 53 6.60 -3.46 -2.46
CA LEU A 53 5.83 -3.11 -1.28
C LEU A 53 5.50 -1.62 -1.23
N ASP A 54 6.48 -0.75 -1.54
CA ASP A 54 6.26 0.70 -1.61
C ASP A 54 5.21 1.05 -2.67
N MET A 55 5.26 0.41 -3.84
CA MET A 55 4.27 0.60 -4.90
C MET A 55 2.86 0.23 -4.42
N ILE A 56 2.70 -0.97 -3.84
CA ILE A 56 1.40 -1.45 -3.35
C ILE A 56 0.89 -0.60 -2.18
N LEU A 57 1.77 -0.15 -1.28
CA LEU A 57 1.40 0.69 -0.14
C LEU A 57 0.91 2.06 -0.61
N LEU A 58 1.65 2.70 -1.52
CA LEU A 58 1.28 4.01 -2.09
C LEU A 58 -0.06 3.95 -2.84
N ASP A 59 -0.24 2.92 -3.67
CA ASP A 59 -1.46 2.74 -4.46
C ASP A 59 -2.64 2.33 -3.57
N GLY A 60 -2.42 1.42 -2.63
CA GLY A 60 -3.43 0.96 -1.67
C GLY A 60 -3.95 2.11 -0.81
N CYS A 61 -3.06 2.90 -0.19
CA CYS A 61 -3.46 4.05 0.62
C CYS A 61 -4.24 5.10 -0.20
N PHE A 62 -3.84 5.33 -1.45
CA PHE A 62 -4.57 6.24 -2.33
C PHE A 62 -5.98 5.72 -2.66
N LEU A 63 -6.13 4.44 -2.95
CA LEU A 63 -7.43 3.81 -3.18
C LEU A 63 -8.33 3.86 -1.94
N PHE A 64 -7.78 3.63 -0.75
CA PHE A 64 -8.52 3.78 0.52
C PHE A 64 -8.95 5.22 0.79
N GLU A 65 -8.12 6.22 0.46
CA GLU A 65 -8.52 7.62 0.59
C GLU A 65 -9.59 8.00 -0.42
N TYR A 66 -9.46 7.54 -1.67
CA TYR A 66 -10.40 7.84 -2.74
C TYR A 66 -11.77 7.16 -2.55
N SER A 67 -11.79 5.91 -2.12
CA SER A 67 -13.02 5.16 -1.83
C SER A 67 -13.76 5.68 -0.59
N GLY A 68 -13.10 6.49 0.24
CA GLY A 68 -13.67 6.95 1.51
C GLY A 68 -13.79 5.85 2.56
N GLU A 69 -13.26 4.66 2.27
CA GLU A 69 -13.23 3.50 3.17
C GLU A 69 -12.11 3.57 4.21
N LEU A 70 -11.31 4.65 4.20
CA LEU A 70 -10.45 5.00 5.32
C LEU A 70 -11.26 4.91 6.63
N PRO A 71 -10.86 4.07 7.59
CA PRO A 71 -11.58 3.93 8.83
C PRO A 71 -11.67 5.31 9.49
N ARG A 72 -12.87 5.88 9.50
CA ARG A 72 -13.17 7.05 10.34
C ARG A 72 -13.16 6.54 11.77
N GLN A 73 -12.18 6.99 12.55
CA GLN A 73 -12.25 6.87 14.00
C GLN A 73 -13.59 7.50 14.42
N LYS A 74 -14.51 6.68 14.96
CA LYS A 74 -15.63 7.21 15.74
C LYS A 74 -15.02 7.62 17.09
N GLU A 75 -15.06 8.91 17.37
CA GLU A 75 -14.81 9.47 18.71
C GLU A 75 -15.68 8.79 19.77
#